data_AF-A0AAD6KFK3-F1
#
_entry.id   AF-A0AAD6KFK3-F1
#
_cell.length_a   1.000
_cell.length_b   1.000
_cell.length_c   1.000
_cell.angle_alpha   90.00
_cell.angle_beta   90.00
_cell.angle_gamma   90.00
#
_symmetry.space_group_name_H-M   'P 1'
#
loop_
_entity.id
_entity.type
_entity.pdbx_description
1 polymer ?
#
loop_
_entity_poly.entity_id
_entity_poly.type
_entity_poly.pdbx_seq_one_letter_code
_entity_poly.pdbx_strand_id
1 'polypeptide(L)'
;MHFFNLCKINKRRQEQAAENGIIPHLMNFIMSDSPLKPHALPLLCDMAHASRNSREQLGAHGGLDVYLSLLDDMVWSVTALDSIAVCLAHDNDNHKVEQALLKKDAAQRLVKFLQCCPEQQFVHILEPFLKIITKSSRINTTLAVNGLTPLLIARLDHQDAIARLNLLAQTNKGEICNPLLSCLDFHLCTEEL
;
A
#
# COMPACT_ATOMS: atom_id res chain seq x y z
N MET A 1 6.32 24.82 9.46
CA MET A 1 6.04 23.77 8.46
C MET A 1 7.20 23.78 7.44
N HIS A 2 8.36 23.29 7.87
CA HIS A 2 9.67 23.49 7.23
C HIS A 2 10.11 22.21 6.46
N PHE A 3 10.86 22.39 5.37
CA PHE A 3 11.77 21.40 4.75
C PHE A 3 11.23 20.22 3.90
N PHE A 4 9.93 20.12 3.59
CA PHE A 4 9.41 19.03 2.74
C PHE A 4 9.67 19.17 1.21
N ASN A 5 10.36 20.24 0.75
CA ASN A 5 10.33 20.65 -0.66
C ASN A 5 11.62 20.45 -1.47
N LEU A 6 12.74 19.96 -0.94
CA LEU A 6 13.96 19.86 -1.75
C LEU A 6 14.20 18.49 -2.39
N CYS A 7 13.71 17.41 -1.78
CA CYS A 7 13.78 16.08 -2.39
C CYS A 7 12.53 15.73 -3.21
N LYS A 8 11.43 16.44 -3.00
CA LYS A 8 10.18 16.31 -3.78
C LYS A 8 10.31 16.75 -5.26
N ILE A 9 11.40 17.41 -5.66
CA ILE A 9 11.40 18.24 -6.89
C ILE A 9 12.23 17.67 -8.05
N ASN A 10 12.98 16.58 -7.90
CA ASN A 10 13.71 16.04 -9.07
C ASN A 10 13.83 14.50 -9.07
N LYS A 11 12.91 13.85 -9.79
CA LYS A 11 12.91 12.40 -10.03
C LYS A 11 14.22 11.88 -10.61
N ARG A 12 14.89 12.65 -11.48
CA ARG A 12 16.19 12.30 -12.04
C ARG A 12 17.27 12.24 -10.98
N ARG A 13 17.26 13.15 -10.00
CA ARG A 13 18.21 13.10 -8.88
C ARG A 13 17.94 11.93 -7.93
N GLN A 14 16.66 11.62 -7.69
CA GLN A 14 16.29 10.45 -6.88
C GLN A 14 16.76 9.15 -7.54
N GLU A 15 16.55 9.02 -8.85
CA GLU A 15 17.05 7.90 -9.65
C GLU A 15 18.58 7.78 -9.59
N GLN A 16 19.30 8.88 -9.79
CA GLN A 16 20.77 8.90 -9.62
C GLN A 16 21.19 8.51 -8.20
N ALA A 17 20.49 8.98 -7.16
CA ALA A 17 20.79 8.61 -5.79
C ALA A 17 20.55 7.10 -5.55
N ALA A 18 19.50 6.53 -6.13
CA ALA A 18 19.22 5.10 -6.08
C ALA A 18 20.33 4.28 -6.77
N GLU A 19 20.80 4.72 -7.95
CA GLU A 19 21.94 4.11 -8.67
C GLU A 19 23.23 4.14 -7.84
N ASN A 20 23.41 5.18 -7.02
CA ASN A 20 24.57 5.36 -6.15
C ASN A 20 24.38 4.74 -4.76
N GLY A 21 23.36 3.89 -4.55
CA GLY A 21 23.23 3.08 -3.34
C GLY A 21 22.62 3.79 -2.13
N ILE A 22 21.82 4.85 -2.32
CA ILE A 22 21.19 5.55 -1.17
C ILE A 22 20.19 4.68 -0.40
N ILE A 23 19.51 3.75 -1.09
CA ILE A 23 18.38 2.97 -0.54
C ILE A 23 18.78 2.14 0.70
N PRO A 24 19.84 1.31 0.67
CA PRO A 24 20.31 0.59 1.85
C PRO A 24 20.60 1.49 3.05
N HIS A 25 21.15 2.68 2.82
CA HIS A 25 21.46 3.62 3.90
C HIS A 25 20.18 4.21 4.53
N LEU A 26 19.20 4.59 3.72
CA LEU A 26 17.89 5.05 4.20
C LEU A 26 17.21 3.96 5.02
N MET A 27 17.20 2.73 4.50
CA MET A 27 16.64 1.56 5.19
C MET A 27 17.33 1.32 6.53
N ASN A 28 18.66 1.41 6.59
CA ASN A 28 19.40 1.27 7.84
C ASN A 28 18.99 2.33 8.87
N PHE A 29 18.83 3.60 8.49
CA PHE A 29 18.35 4.64 9.41
C PHE A 29 16.94 4.35 9.94
N ILE A 30 16.07 3.79 9.10
CA ILE A 30 14.69 3.47 9.47
C ILE A 30 14.64 2.28 10.42
N MET A 31 15.35 1.21 10.10
CA MET A 31 15.32 -0.05 10.86
C MET A 31 16.08 0.03 12.18
N SER A 32 17.07 0.91 12.29
CA SER A 32 17.83 1.16 13.53
C SER A 32 17.17 2.19 14.47
N ASP A 33 15.99 2.71 14.10
CA ASP A 33 15.31 3.81 14.80
C ASP A 33 16.22 5.03 15.03
N SER A 34 17.03 5.34 14.03
CA SER A 34 17.98 6.45 14.06
C SER A 34 17.26 7.80 14.25
N PRO A 35 17.90 8.81 14.87
CA PRO A 35 17.39 10.18 14.86
C PRO A 35 17.17 10.76 13.45
N LEU A 36 17.74 10.13 12.42
CA LEU A 36 17.54 10.48 11.01
C LEU A 36 16.29 9.84 10.39
N LYS A 37 15.62 8.89 11.05
CA LYS A 37 14.42 8.20 10.55
C LYS A 37 13.34 9.15 10.01
N PRO A 38 12.98 10.27 10.68
CA PRO A 38 11.97 11.19 10.15
C PRO A 38 12.34 11.84 8.81
N HIS A 39 13.64 11.94 8.52
CA HIS A 39 14.15 12.46 7.24
C HIS A 39 14.33 11.34 6.21
N ALA A 40 14.70 10.14 6.65
CA ALA A 40 14.93 9.00 5.78
C ALA A 40 13.61 8.41 5.22
N LEU A 41 12.56 8.35 6.02
CA LEU A 41 11.25 7.79 5.62
C LEU A 41 10.64 8.45 4.38
N PRO A 42 10.46 9.79 4.33
CA PRO A 42 9.88 10.42 3.15
C PRO A 42 10.77 10.21 1.91
N LEU A 43 12.10 10.21 2.08
CA LEU A 43 13.02 9.94 0.98
C LEU A 43 12.92 8.50 0.46
N LEU A 44 12.76 7.52 1.34
CA LEU A 44 12.59 6.13 0.93
C LEU A 44 11.27 5.96 0.16
N CYS A 45 10.16 6.47 0.70
CA CYS A 45 8.86 6.41 0.02
C CYS A 45 8.89 7.10 -1.35
N ASP A 46 9.56 8.26 -1.46
CA ASP A 46 9.75 8.96 -2.74
C ASP A 46 10.41 8.08 -3.83
N MET A 47 11.29 7.13 -3.46
CA MET A 47 11.93 6.22 -4.42
C MET A 47 10.94 5.33 -5.17
N ALA A 48 9.79 4.98 -4.55
CA ALA A 48 8.75 4.20 -5.23
C ALA A 48 8.13 4.97 -6.41
N HIS A 49 8.05 6.30 -6.30
CA HIS A 49 7.42 7.19 -7.27
C HIS A 49 8.41 7.82 -8.26
N ALA A 50 9.71 7.69 -8.01
CA ALA A 50 10.78 8.34 -8.76
C ALA A 50 10.93 7.79 -10.19
N SER A 51 11.28 6.51 -10.34
CA SER A 51 11.53 5.88 -11.64
C SER A 51 11.38 4.36 -11.57
N ARG A 52 11.42 3.70 -12.74
CA ARG A 52 11.47 2.24 -12.83
C ARG A 52 12.72 1.69 -12.14
N ASN A 53 13.89 2.27 -12.43
CA ASN A 53 15.15 1.85 -11.84
C ASN A 53 15.12 1.99 -10.31
N SER A 54 14.60 3.11 -9.79
CA SER A 54 14.46 3.33 -8.33
C SER A 54 13.64 2.23 -7.65
N ARG A 55 12.55 1.77 -8.28
CA ARG A 55 11.75 0.62 -7.80
C ARG A 55 12.49 -0.71 -7.90
N GLU A 56 13.25 -0.93 -8.97
CA GLU A 56 14.07 -2.14 -9.12
C GLU A 56 15.14 -2.19 -8.02
N GLN A 57 15.78 -1.07 -7.71
CA GLN A 57 16.73 -0.95 -6.59
C GLN A 57 16.05 -1.14 -5.23
N LEU A 58 14.86 -0.57 -5.01
CA LEU A 58 14.06 -0.83 -3.79
C LEU A 58 13.79 -2.31 -3.61
N GLY A 59 13.33 -2.98 -4.67
CA GLY A 59 13.05 -4.42 -4.66
C GLY A 59 14.31 -5.25 -4.41
N ALA A 60 15.44 -4.89 -5.02
CA ALA A 60 16.72 -5.59 -4.84
C ALA A 60 17.26 -5.53 -3.41
N HIS A 61 16.95 -4.47 -2.67
CA HIS A 61 17.45 -4.25 -1.31
C HIS A 61 16.44 -4.57 -0.20
N GLY A 62 15.26 -5.11 -0.53
CA GLY A 62 14.24 -5.45 0.47
C GLY A 62 13.40 -4.27 0.95
N GLY A 63 13.30 -3.20 0.15
CA GLY A 63 12.51 -2.01 0.50
C GLY A 63 11.02 -2.31 0.75
N LEU A 64 10.47 -3.35 0.12
CA LEU A 64 9.10 -3.80 0.35
C LEU A 64 8.89 -4.31 1.78
N ASP A 65 9.88 -5.02 2.35
CA ASP A 65 9.79 -5.50 3.73
C ASP A 65 9.80 -4.34 4.73
N VAL A 66 10.54 -3.26 4.43
CA VAL A 66 10.49 -2.02 5.21
C VAL A 66 9.10 -1.38 5.14
N TYR A 67 8.49 -1.26 3.96
CA TYR A 67 7.13 -0.72 3.87
C TYR A 67 6.11 -1.56 4.63
N LEU A 68 6.19 -2.89 4.56
CA LEU A 68 5.33 -3.79 5.34
C LEU A 68 5.52 -3.62 6.86
N SER A 69 6.76 -3.36 7.31
CA SER A 69 7.04 -3.08 8.73
C SER A 69 6.46 -1.75 9.21
N LEU A 70 6.29 -0.78 8.31
CA LEU A 70 5.73 0.55 8.61
C LEU A 70 4.20 0.56 8.68
N LEU A 71 3.52 -0.54 8.35
CA LEU A 71 2.07 -0.64 8.53
C LEU A 71 1.65 -0.55 10.01
N ASP A 72 2.54 -0.90 10.94
CA ASP A 72 2.30 -0.74 12.38
C ASP A 72 2.60 0.71 12.86
N ASP A 73 3.07 1.62 12.00
CA ASP A 73 3.41 3.01 12.32
C ASP A 73 2.19 3.96 12.13
N MET A 74 1.82 4.68 13.18
CA MET A 74 0.64 5.56 13.20
C MET A 74 0.75 6.79 12.29
N VAL A 75 1.96 7.16 11.87
CA VAL A 75 2.25 8.34 11.05
C VAL A 75 2.52 7.92 9.60
N TRP A 76 3.26 6.84 9.40
CA TRP A 76 3.79 6.45 8.08
C TRP A 76 3.02 5.35 7.36
N SER A 77 2.12 4.65 8.05
CA SER A 77 1.40 3.49 7.48
C SER A 77 0.65 3.80 6.19
N VAL A 78 -0.05 4.93 6.09
CA VAL A 78 -0.77 5.33 4.87
C VAL A 78 0.20 5.56 3.70
N THR A 79 1.30 6.26 3.93
CA THR A 79 2.32 6.53 2.91
C THR A 79 3.06 5.26 2.49
N ALA A 80 3.35 4.37 3.44
CA ALA A 80 3.94 3.07 3.16
C ALA A 80 2.99 2.20 2.32
N LEU A 81 1.69 2.18 2.65
CA LEU A 81 0.68 1.46 1.89
C LEU A 81 0.55 1.99 0.45
N ASP A 82 0.56 3.30 0.26
CA ASP A 82 0.55 3.91 -1.08
C ASP A 82 1.84 3.55 -1.87
N SER A 83 2.99 3.55 -1.20
CA SER A 83 4.26 3.12 -1.81
C SER A 83 4.22 1.64 -2.26
N ILE A 84 3.60 0.76 -1.46
CA ILE A 84 3.35 -0.65 -1.83
C ILE A 84 2.45 -0.72 -3.06
N ALA A 85 1.33 0.03 -3.08
CA ALA A 85 0.41 0.07 -4.20
C ALA A 85 1.10 0.52 -5.49
N VAL A 86 1.97 1.54 -5.42
CA VAL A 86 2.75 2.02 -6.57
C VAL A 86 3.79 1.01 -7.04
N CYS A 87 4.48 0.34 -6.12
CA CYS A 87 5.40 -0.75 -6.44
C CYS A 87 4.68 -1.89 -7.16
N LEU A 88 3.49 -2.30 -6.70
CA LEU A 88 2.69 -3.35 -7.32
C LEU A 88 2.10 -2.92 -8.68
N ALA A 89 1.67 -1.66 -8.80
CA ALA A 89 1.12 -1.13 -10.04
C ALA A 89 2.13 -1.19 -11.20
N HIS A 90 3.41 -1.04 -10.88
CA HIS A 90 4.56 -1.10 -11.80
C HIS A 90 5.42 -2.35 -11.60
N ASP A 91 4.84 -3.43 -11.06
CA ASP A 91 5.56 -4.69 -10.90
C ASP A 91 6.04 -5.18 -12.26
N ASN A 92 7.26 -5.70 -12.30
CA ASN A 92 7.90 -6.14 -13.55
C ASN A 92 7.42 -7.54 -13.95
N ASP A 93 7.89 -8.04 -15.09
CA ASP A 93 7.51 -9.34 -15.65
C ASP A 93 7.80 -10.54 -14.71
N ASN A 94 8.67 -10.35 -13.71
CA ASN A 94 8.95 -11.38 -12.71
C ASN A 94 7.98 -11.37 -11.52
N HIS A 95 7.05 -10.41 -11.47
CA HIS A 95 6.01 -10.28 -10.44
C HIS A 95 6.56 -10.36 -9.01
N LYS A 96 7.72 -9.72 -8.76
CA LYS A 96 8.44 -9.86 -7.48
C LYS A 96 7.65 -9.24 -6.32
N VAL A 97 6.99 -8.10 -6.57
CA VAL A 97 6.18 -7.43 -5.55
C VAL A 97 4.94 -8.27 -5.25
N GLU A 98 4.25 -8.76 -6.28
CA GLU A 98 3.09 -9.64 -6.10
C GLU A 98 3.45 -10.89 -5.29
N GLN A 99 4.52 -11.59 -5.66
CA GLN A 99 4.97 -12.80 -4.96
C GLN A 99 5.31 -12.54 -3.49
N ALA A 100 5.88 -11.38 -3.17
CA ALA A 100 6.16 -11.01 -1.79
C ALA A 100 4.87 -10.73 -0.99
N LEU A 101 3.88 -10.06 -1.59
CA LEU A 101 2.58 -9.80 -0.95
C LEU A 101 1.73 -11.07 -0.77
N LEU A 102 1.95 -12.10 -1.60
CA LEU A 102 1.29 -13.41 -1.47
C LEU A 102 1.86 -14.27 -0.33
N LYS A 103 2.99 -13.89 0.27
CA LYS A 103 3.51 -14.59 1.45
C LYS A 103 2.53 -14.43 2.61
N LYS A 104 2.35 -15.52 3.38
CA LYS A 104 1.42 -15.57 4.52
C LYS A 104 1.60 -14.40 5.48
N ASP A 105 2.84 -14.09 5.86
CA ASP A 105 3.13 -13.02 6.81
C ASP A 105 2.76 -11.63 6.27
N ALA A 106 2.99 -11.38 4.97
CA ALA A 106 2.63 -10.11 4.33
C ALA A 106 1.11 -9.94 4.22
N ALA A 107 0.41 -10.99 3.78
CA ALA A 107 -1.05 -11.00 3.74
C ALA A 107 -1.67 -10.77 5.12
N GLN A 108 -1.17 -11.44 6.15
CA GLN A 108 -1.64 -11.25 7.53
C GLN A 108 -1.39 -9.83 8.05
N ARG A 109 -0.25 -9.21 7.73
CA ARG A 109 0.04 -7.82 8.09
C ARG A 109 -0.94 -6.85 7.43
N LEU A 110 -1.24 -7.04 6.15
CA LEU A 110 -2.22 -6.20 5.43
C LEU A 110 -3.63 -6.31 6.03
N VAL A 111 -4.09 -7.53 6.32
CA VAL A 111 -5.40 -7.75 6.96
C VAL A 111 -5.44 -7.12 8.35
N LYS A 112 -4.41 -7.36 9.18
CA LYS A 112 -4.30 -6.79 10.52
C LYS A 112 -4.26 -5.26 10.48
N PHE A 113 -3.56 -4.67 9.52
CA PHE A 113 -3.50 -3.23 9.35
C PHE A 113 -4.90 -2.63 9.16
N LEU A 114 -5.70 -3.21 8.26
CA LEU A 114 -7.07 -2.76 8.04
C LEU A 114 -7.96 -3.00 9.27
N GLN A 115 -7.77 -4.12 9.96
CA GLN A 115 -8.50 -4.43 11.20
C GLN A 115 -8.24 -3.40 12.30
N CYS A 116 -6.99 -3.00 12.50
CA CYS A 116 -6.58 -2.13 13.61
C CYS A 116 -6.64 -0.63 13.28
N CYS A 117 -6.89 -0.24 12.03
CA CYS A 117 -6.83 1.18 11.67
C CYS A 117 -7.95 2.02 12.34
N PRO A 118 -7.64 3.25 12.76
CA PRO A 118 -8.64 4.18 13.29
C PRO A 118 -9.66 4.58 12.21
N GLU A 119 -10.93 4.74 12.59
CA GLU A 119 -12.01 5.14 11.65
C GLU A 119 -11.73 6.44 10.91
N GLN A 120 -11.08 7.40 11.57
CA GLN A 120 -10.71 8.69 10.97
C GLN A 120 -9.70 8.54 9.83
N GLN A 121 -8.85 7.51 9.87
CA GLN A 121 -7.84 7.24 8.83
C GLN A 121 -8.35 6.28 7.75
N PHE A 122 -9.46 5.57 8.00
CA PHE A 122 -9.96 4.51 7.14
C PHE A 122 -10.12 4.95 5.68
N VAL A 123 -10.59 6.18 5.41
CA VAL A 123 -10.77 6.69 4.04
C VAL A 123 -9.45 6.84 3.31
N HIS A 124 -8.43 7.33 4.00
CA HIS A 124 -7.09 7.52 3.44
C HIS A 124 -6.37 6.20 3.23
N ILE A 125 -6.71 5.17 4.01
CA ILE A 125 -6.21 3.80 3.85
C ILE A 125 -6.94 3.08 2.71
N LEU A 126 -8.25 3.31 2.59
CA LEU A 126 -9.10 2.59 1.66
C LEU A 126 -8.62 2.75 0.22
N GLU A 127 -8.31 3.97 -0.22
CA GLU A 127 -7.85 4.20 -1.60
C GLU A 127 -6.58 3.39 -1.97
N PRO A 128 -5.44 3.49 -1.27
CA PRO A 128 -4.26 2.69 -1.59
C PRO A 128 -4.47 1.19 -1.35
N PHE A 129 -5.30 0.80 -0.38
CA PHE A 129 -5.63 -0.61 -0.16
C PHE A 129 -6.42 -1.19 -1.34
N LEU A 130 -7.39 -0.43 -1.87
CA LEU A 130 -8.15 -0.82 -3.05
C LEU A 130 -7.24 -0.98 -4.27
N LYS A 131 -6.30 -0.05 -4.49
CA LYS A 131 -5.30 -0.17 -5.57
C LYS A 131 -4.52 -1.49 -5.50
N ILE A 132 -4.24 -2.00 -4.30
CA ILE A 132 -3.55 -3.29 -4.12
C ILE A 132 -4.45 -4.46 -4.53
N ILE A 133 -5.67 -4.53 -3.99
CA ILE A 133 -6.56 -5.68 -4.22
C ILE A 133 -7.15 -5.71 -5.63
N THR A 134 -7.29 -4.56 -6.30
CA THR A 134 -7.76 -4.53 -7.69
C THR A 134 -6.64 -4.86 -8.68
N LYS A 135 -5.37 -4.61 -8.32
CA LYS A 135 -4.24 -4.84 -9.22
C LYS A 135 -3.91 -6.32 -9.43
N SER A 136 -4.17 -7.18 -8.44
CA SER A 136 -3.94 -8.63 -8.53
C SER A 136 -5.10 -9.44 -7.95
N SER A 137 -5.72 -10.26 -8.79
CA SER A 137 -6.75 -11.20 -8.36
C SER A 137 -6.22 -12.25 -7.37
N ARG A 138 -4.95 -12.65 -7.50
CA ARG A 138 -4.31 -13.59 -6.56
C ARG A 138 -4.16 -12.98 -5.18
N ILE A 139 -3.73 -11.71 -5.10
CA ILE A 139 -3.66 -10.98 -3.83
C ILE A 139 -5.05 -10.83 -3.25
N ASN A 140 -6.04 -10.42 -4.05
CA ASN A 140 -7.43 -10.31 -3.60
C ASN A 140 -7.93 -11.61 -2.95
N THR A 141 -7.85 -12.73 -3.67
CA THR A 141 -8.26 -14.04 -3.16
C THR A 141 -7.50 -14.43 -1.89
N THR A 142 -6.19 -14.17 -1.85
CA THR A 142 -5.37 -14.48 -0.67
C THR A 142 -5.83 -13.67 0.54
N LEU A 143 -6.05 -12.36 0.39
CA LEU A 143 -6.52 -11.52 1.49
C LEU A 143 -7.94 -11.88 1.92
N ALA A 144 -8.83 -12.19 0.97
CA ALA A 144 -10.19 -12.64 1.25
C ALA A 144 -10.21 -13.90 2.12
N VAL A 145 -9.43 -14.92 1.76
CA VAL A 145 -9.29 -16.17 2.54
C VAL A 145 -8.64 -15.92 3.92
N ASN A 146 -7.85 -14.85 4.06
CA ASN A 146 -7.26 -14.44 5.34
C ASN A 146 -8.16 -13.48 6.16
N GLY A 147 -9.43 -13.32 5.81
CA GLY A 147 -10.41 -12.57 6.61
C GLY A 147 -10.62 -11.12 6.20
N LEU A 148 -10.15 -10.70 5.03
CA LEU A 148 -10.40 -9.35 4.51
C LEU A 148 -11.90 -9.08 4.29
N THR A 149 -12.63 -10.04 3.70
CA THR A 149 -14.04 -9.86 3.34
C THR A 149 -14.93 -9.49 4.53
N PRO A 150 -14.97 -10.27 5.64
CA PRO A 150 -15.78 -9.90 6.80
C PRO A 150 -15.36 -8.57 7.44
N LEU A 151 -14.07 -8.21 7.38
CA LEU A 151 -13.58 -6.91 7.87
C LEU A 151 -14.10 -5.74 7.03
N LEU A 152 -14.06 -5.88 5.69
CA LEU A 152 -14.60 -4.85 4.80
C LEU A 152 -16.10 -4.68 5.01
N ILE A 153 -16.86 -5.77 5.15
CA ILE A 153 -18.30 -5.70 5.43
C ILE A 153 -18.55 -4.93 6.74
N ALA A 154 -17.90 -5.34 7.84
CA ALA A 154 -18.07 -4.68 9.13
C ALA A 154 -17.69 -3.19 9.14
N ARG A 155 -16.67 -2.81 8.36
CA ARG A 155 -16.21 -1.40 8.26
C ARG A 155 -17.04 -0.57 7.28
N LEU A 156 -17.64 -1.21 6.27
CA LEU A 156 -18.44 -0.53 5.24
C LEU A 156 -19.93 -0.45 5.61
N ASP A 157 -20.41 -1.21 6.59
CA ASP A 157 -21.81 -1.15 7.08
C ASP A 157 -22.18 0.22 7.69
N HIS A 158 -21.20 1.05 8.03
CA HIS A 158 -21.45 2.45 8.37
C HIS A 158 -21.88 3.27 7.14
N GLN A 159 -23.03 3.94 7.20
CA GLN A 159 -23.60 4.75 6.08
C GLN A 159 -22.60 5.72 5.42
N ASP A 160 -21.69 6.30 6.19
CA ASP A 160 -20.64 7.20 5.67
C ASP A 160 -19.60 6.47 4.80
N ALA A 161 -19.33 5.20 5.09
CA ALA A 161 -18.33 4.40 4.38
C ALA A 161 -18.82 3.99 2.99
N ILE A 162 -20.11 3.68 2.83
CA ILE A 162 -20.75 3.44 1.52
C ILE A 162 -20.71 4.70 0.66
N ALA A 163 -21.02 5.87 1.23
CA ALA A 163 -20.93 7.13 0.52
C ALA A 163 -19.49 7.42 0.05
N ARG A 164 -18.49 7.11 0.88
CA ARG A 164 -17.05 7.26 0.55
C ARG A 164 -16.58 6.26 -0.50
N LEU A 165 -17.05 5.01 -0.46
CA LEU A 165 -16.78 4.00 -1.48
C LEU A 165 -17.36 4.43 -2.84
N ASN A 166 -18.59 4.92 -2.86
CA ASN A 166 -19.27 5.41 -4.06
C ASN A 166 -18.57 6.65 -4.64
N LEU A 167 -18.08 7.56 -3.79
CA LEU A 167 -17.27 8.69 -4.23
C LEU A 167 -15.95 8.23 -4.86
N LEU A 168 -15.24 7.27 -4.26
CA LEU A 168 -14.00 6.70 -4.80
C LEU A 168 -14.22 5.94 -6.12
N ALA A 169 -15.33 5.21 -6.24
CA ALA A 169 -15.72 4.55 -7.48
C ALA A 169 -16.02 5.55 -8.62
N GLN A 170 -16.61 6.70 -8.28
CA GLN A 170 -16.91 7.77 -9.25
C GLN A 170 -15.68 8.55 -9.72
N THR A 171 -14.67 8.75 -8.85
CA THR A 171 -13.41 9.40 -9.24
C THR A 171 -12.50 8.50 -10.07
N ASN A 172 -12.69 7.18 -10.00
CA ASN A 172 -11.91 6.17 -10.74
C ASN A 172 -12.75 5.47 -11.83
N LYS A 173 -13.69 6.19 -12.46
CA LYS A 173 -14.53 5.72 -13.58
C LYS A 173 -13.66 5.16 -14.71
N GLY A 174 -13.33 3.87 -14.62
CA GLY A 174 -12.46 3.15 -15.54
C GLY A 174 -11.98 1.79 -15.02
N GLU A 175 -11.75 1.64 -13.70
CA GLU A 175 -11.06 0.44 -13.17
C GLU A 175 -11.68 -0.21 -11.90
N ILE A 176 -12.70 0.39 -11.27
CA ILE A 176 -13.25 -0.10 -9.99
C ILE A 176 -14.44 -1.07 -10.13
N CYS A 177 -14.97 -1.29 -11.34
CA CYS A 177 -16.04 -2.28 -11.54
C CYS A 177 -15.50 -3.72 -11.51
N ASN A 178 -15.39 -4.32 -10.31
CA ASN A 178 -15.72 -5.74 -10.03
C ASN A 178 -15.13 -6.32 -8.74
N PRO A 179 -13.95 -5.93 -8.20
CA PRO A 179 -13.38 -6.68 -7.08
C PRO A 179 -14.17 -6.52 -5.78
N LEU A 180 -14.56 -5.30 -5.46
CA LEU A 180 -15.40 -5.01 -4.28
C LEU A 180 -16.82 -5.56 -4.43
N LEU A 181 -17.41 -5.46 -5.63
CA LEU A 181 -18.68 -6.12 -5.93
C LEU A 181 -18.52 -7.64 -5.80
N SER A 182 -17.48 -8.29 -6.32
CA SER A 182 -17.28 -9.74 -6.10
C SER A 182 -17.07 -10.13 -4.64
N CYS A 183 -16.47 -9.25 -3.82
CA CYS A 183 -16.34 -9.46 -2.37
C CYS A 183 -17.65 -9.20 -1.61
N LEU A 184 -18.53 -8.32 -2.11
CA LEU A 184 -19.82 -7.95 -1.50
C LEU A 184 -21.01 -8.79 -2.04
N ASP A 185 -20.98 -9.20 -3.32
CA ASP A 185 -21.96 -10.03 -4.03
C ASP A 185 -21.98 -11.45 -3.46
N PHE A 186 -20.84 -11.94 -2.96
CA PHE A 186 -20.81 -13.20 -2.21
C PHE A 186 -21.70 -13.13 -0.95
N HIS A 187 -21.96 -11.93 -0.42
CA HIS A 187 -22.84 -11.73 0.73
C HIS A 187 -24.31 -11.58 0.32
N LEU A 188 -24.61 -10.82 -0.74
CA LEU A 188 -25.99 -10.68 -1.26
C LEU A 188 -26.58 -12.01 -1.77
N CYS A 189 -25.75 -12.94 -2.26
CA CYS A 189 -26.20 -14.29 -2.61
C CYS A 189 -26.35 -15.25 -1.40
N THR A 190 -25.86 -14.90 -0.20
CA THR A 190 -25.99 -15.72 1.01
C THR A 190 -27.14 -15.32 1.92
N GLU A 191 -27.83 -14.21 1.64
CA GLU A 191 -29.04 -13.77 2.37
C GLU A 191 -30.36 -14.18 1.69
N GLU A 192 -30.32 -14.94 0.58
CA GLU A 192 -31.51 -15.50 -0.11
C GLU A 192 -31.71 -17.03 0.05
N LEU A 193 -31.16 -17.65 1.10
CA LEU A 193 -31.43 -19.06 1.48
C LEU A 193 -31.67 -19.20 2.97
#